data_AF-A0A535I8F4-F1
#
_entry.id   AF-A0A535I8F4-F1
#
_cell.length_a   1.000
_cell.length_b   1.000
_cell.length_c   1.000
_cell.angle_alpha   90.00
_cell.angle_beta   90.00
_cell.angle_gamma   90.00
#
_symmetry.space_group_name_H-M   'P 1'
#
loop_
_entity.id
_entity.type
_entity.pdbx_description
1 polymer ?
#
loop_
_entity_poly.entity_id
_entity_poly.type
_entity_poly.pdbx_seq_one_letter_code
_entity_poly.pdbx_strand_id
1 'polypeptide(L)'
;MDRACQDVFGRRGRAFCERNPGTGGGDRDLSQAPSLDDLLADLESTIAKLADGKAPLDELVAAHQRALRFLTEAQARLAQLRARADETAQLLSE
;
A
#
# COMPACT_ATOMS: atom_id res chain seq x y z
N MET A 1 -44.54 -13.56 32.40
CA MET A 1 -45.20 -13.93 31.13
C MET A 1 -44.08 -14.21 30.12
N ASP A 2 -43.67 -15.47 30.04
CA ASP A 2 -42.84 -16.04 28.99
C ASP A 2 -43.68 -16.32 27.74
N ARG A 3 -43.17 -16.02 26.53
CA ARG A 3 -43.39 -16.86 25.32
C ARG A 3 -42.55 -16.43 24.10
N ALA A 4 -41.79 -17.42 23.60
CA ALA A 4 -41.53 -17.80 22.20
C ALA A 4 -41.02 -16.71 21.23
N CYS A 5 -39.78 -16.72 20.70
CA CYS A 5 -39.00 -17.77 20.05
C CYS A 5 -39.61 -18.32 18.75
N GLN A 6 -38.80 -18.24 17.67
CA GLN A 6 -38.78 -19.05 16.44
C GLN A 6 -39.59 -18.51 15.24
N ASP A 7 -39.13 -18.51 13.98
CA ASP A 7 -37.81 -18.72 13.37
C ASP A 7 -37.95 -18.63 11.82
N VAL A 8 -36.81 -18.42 11.13
CA VAL A 8 -36.41 -19.05 9.83
C VAL A 8 -37.20 -18.61 8.58
N PHE A 9 -36.61 -18.06 7.51
CA PHE A 9 -35.66 -18.62 6.52
C PHE A 9 -34.91 -17.44 5.82
N GLY A 10 -33.64 -17.45 5.37
CA GLY A 10 -32.54 -18.40 5.33
C GLY A 10 -31.48 -18.00 4.26
N ARG A 11 -30.17 -18.14 4.60
CA ARG A 11 -28.97 -18.35 3.73
C ARG A 11 -28.50 -17.18 2.83
N ARG A 12 -27.21 -16.82 2.65
CA ARG A 12 -25.83 -17.32 2.94
C ARG A 12 -24.92 -16.07 2.82
N GLY A 13 -24.03 -15.72 3.75
CA GLY A 13 -22.66 -16.24 3.74
C GLY A 13 -21.66 -15.34 4.49
N ARG A 14 -21.14 -15.87 5.60
CA ARG A 14 -19.83 -15.65 6.28
C ARG A 14 -19.41 -14.24 6.70
N ALA A 15 -19.28 -14.09 8.02
CA ALA A 15 -18.45 -13.11 8.70
C ALA A 15 -16.98 -13.21 8.23
N PHE A 16 -16.39 -12.08 7.87
CA PHE A 16 -14.97 -11.98 7.53
C PHE A 16 -14.35 -10.83 8.34
N CYS A 17 -13.60 -11.26 9.36
CA CYS A 17 -12.50 -10.59 10.05
C CYS A 17 -12.80 -9.25 10.76
N GLU A 18 -12.90 -9.34 12.09
CA GLU A 18 -12.32 -8.36 13.00
C GLU A 18 -10.97 -7.87 12.47
N ARG A 19 -10.85 -6.55 12.24
CA ARG A 19 -9.56 -5.87 12.21
C ARG A 19 -9.43 -5.02 13.46
N ASN A 20 -8.47 -5.41 14.28
CA ASN A 20 -8.05 -4.79 15.52
C ASN A 20 -7.95 -3.25 15.44
N PRO A 21 -8.35 -2.50 16.47
CA PRO A 21 -7.91 -1.13 16.66
C PRO A 21 -6.44 -1.15 17.10
N GLY A 22 -5.53 -0.92 16.17
CA GLY A 22 -4.11 -0.72 16.47
C GLY A 22 -3.89 0.63 17.15
N THR A 23 -3.96 0.64 18.48
CA THR A 23 -3.24 1.62 19.31
C THR A 23 -1.75 1.52 18.99
N GLY A 24 -1.19 2.57 18.40
CA GLY A 24 0.21 2.58 17.98
C GLY A 24 0.65 3.98 17.58
N GLY A 25 0.58 4.92 18.53
CA GLY A 25 1.29 6.19 18.45
C GLY A 25 2.80 5.92 18.49
N GLY A 26 3.35 5.54 17.34
CA GLY A 26 4.77 5.59 17.08
C GLY A 26 5.08 7.00 16.64
N ASP A 27 5.77 7.73 17.49
CA ASP A 27 6.61 8.87 17.12
C ASP A 27 7.44 8.43 15.90
N ARG A 28 6.95 8.74 14.69
CA ARG A 28 7.72 8.50 13.47
C ARG A 28 8.86 9.48 13.56
N ASP A 29 10.02 8.97 13.93
CA ASP A 29 11.30 9.64 13.77
C ASP A 29 11.32 10.24 12.36
N LEU A 30 11.05 11.55 12.28
CA LEU A 30 10.90 12.31 11.02
C LEU A 30 12.23 12.36 10.24
N SER A 31 13.27 11.71 10.77
CA SER A 31 14.61 11.56 10.24
C SER A 31 14.78 10.30 9.38
N GLN A 32 13.83 9.35 9.41
CA GLN A 32 13.93 8.13 8.60
C GLN A 32 13.45 8.42 7.17
N ALA A 33 14.33 8.21 6.19
CA ALA A 33 13.96 8.31 4.78
C ALA A 33 12.69 7.47 4.51
N PRO A 34 11.74 7.98 3.70
CA PRO A 34 10.48 7.30 3.45
C PRO A 34 10.73 5.87 2.99
N SER A 35 9.98 4.91 3.54
CA SER A 35 10.17 3.49 3.23
C SER A 35 9.81 3.19 1.75
N LEU A 36 10.17 2.01 1.26
CA LEU A 36 9.74 1.60 -0.09
C LEU A 36 8.21 1.55 -0.19
N ASP A 37 7.52 1.12 0.86
CA ASP A 37 6.06 1.05 0.90
C ASP A 37 5.43 2.45 0.87
N ASP A 38 6.01 3.43 1.59
CA ASP A 38 5.55 4.82 1.55
C ASP A 38 5.70 5.41 0.14
N LEU A 39 6.85 5.15 -0.51
CA LEU A 39 7.13 5.58 -1.88
C LEU A 39 6.13 4.98 -2.89
N LEU A 40 5.79 3.70 -2.73
CA LEU A 40 4.81 3.03 -3.58
C LEU A 40 3.40 3.56 -3.34
N ALA A 41 3.02 3.84 -2.09
CA ALA A 41 1.73 4.44 -1.77
C ALA A 41 1.58 5.85 -2.37
N ASP A 42 2.65 6.66 -2.34
CA ASP A 42 2.68 7.98 -2.97
C ASP A 42 2.58 7.90 -4.51
N LEU A 43 3.23 6.91 -5.11
CA LEU A 43 3.11 6.62 -6.54
C LEU A 43 1.67 6.22 -6.91
N GLU A 44 1.06 5.30 -6.17
CA GLU A 44 -0.33 4.86 -6.39
C GLU A 44 -1.32 6.02 -6.29
N SER A 45 -1.18 6.85 -5.26
CA SER A 45 -2.00 8.06 -5.08
C SER A 45 -1.85 9.04 -6.24
N THR A 46 -0.63 9.20 -6.75
CA THR A 46 -0.36 10.08 -7.89
C THR A 46 -0.95 9.51 -9.19
N ILE A 47 -0.87 8.20 -9.40
CA ILE A 47 -1.50 7.52 -10.55
C ILE A 47 -3.02 7.63 -10.47
N ALA A 48 -3.63 7.50 -9.29
CA ALA A 48 -5.07 7.66 -9.11
C ALA A 48 -5.55 9.06 -9.53
N LYS A 49 -4.78 10.11 -9.19
CA LYS A 49 -5.08 11.49 -9.62
C LYS A 49 -4.98 11.67 -11.14
N LEU A 50 -3.97 11.05 -11.76
CA LEU A 50 -3.82 11.05 -13.22
C LEU A 50 -4.97 10.30 -13.91
N ALA A 51 -5.38 9.17 -13.34
CA ALA A 51 -6.46 8.34 -13.87
C ALA A 51 -7.84 9.01 -13.75
N ASP A 52 -8.07 9.80 -12.69
CA ASP A 52 -9.32 10.56 -12.55
C ASP A 52 -9.47 11.61 -13.67
N GLY A 53 -8.36 12.21 -14.13
CA GLY A 53 -8.32 13.02 -15.36
C GLY A 53 -9.14 14.31 -15.34
N LYS A 54 -9.72 14.68 -14.18
CA LYS A 54 -10.56 15.88 -14.01
C LYS A 54 -9.76 17.13 -13.62
N ALA A 55 -8.50 16.96 -13.26
CA ALA A 55 -7.62 18.07 -12.92
C ALA A 55 -7.23 18.87 -14.17
N PRO A 56 -6.92 20.16 -14.05
CA PRO A 56 -6.41 20.96 -15.16
C PRO A 56 -5.08 20.40 -15.68
N LEU A 57 -4.77 20.68 -16.95
CA LEU A 57 -3.62 20.08 -17.65
C LEU A 57 -2.30 20.29 -16.90
N ASP A 58 -2.05 21.49 -16.36
CA ASP A 58 -0.82 21.79 -15.62
C ASP A 58 -0.67 20.91 -14.36
N GLU A 59 -1.77 20.64 -13.66
CA GLU A 59 -1.78 19.77 -12.49
C GLU A 59 -1.56 18.30 -12.88
N LEU A 60 -2.16 17.85 -13.99
CA LEU A 60 -1.93 16.52 -14.53
C LEU A 60 -0.46 16.33 -14.98
N VAL A 61 0.12 17.32 -15.65
CA VAL A 61 1.54 17.28 -16.04
C VAL A 61 2.45 17.24 -14.81
N ALA A 62 2.15 18.05 -13.79
CA ALA A 62 2.91 18.04 -12.54
C ALA A 62 2.79 16.71 -11.79
N ALA A 63 1.59 16.10 -11.76
CA ALA A 63 1.38 14.77 -11.19
C ALA A 63 2.15 13.70 -11.98
N HIS A 64 2.16 13.78 -13.31
CA HIS A 64 2.90 12.85 -14.16
C HIS A 64 4.41 12.91 -13.90
N GLN A 65 4.98 14.12 -13.82
CA GLN A 65 6.39 14.31 -13.49
C GLN A 65 6.74 13.77 -12.09
N ARG A 66 5.85 13.92 -11.11
CA ARG A 66 6.03 13.34 -9.78
C ARG A 66 6.02 11.81 -9.83
N ALA A 67 5.08 11.22 -10.56
CA ALA A 67 5.00 9.76 -10.73
C ALA A 67 6.28 9.19 -11.36
N LEU A 68 6.86 9.85 -12.37
CA LEU A 68 8.12 9.42 -12.97
C LEU A 68 9.29 9.40 -11.99
N ARG A 69 9.37 10.40 -11.09
CA ARG A 69 10.40 10.43 -10.05
C ARG A 69 10.24 9.28 -9.06
N PHE A 70 9.02 9.06 -8.57
CA PHE A 70 8.74 7.95 -7.65
C PHE A 70 9.02 6.59 -8.28
N LEU A 71 8.62 6.40 -9.55
CA LEU A 71 8.88 5.17 -10.29
C LEU A 71 10.38 4.90 -10.42
N THR A 72 11.17 5.92 -10.79
CA THR A 72 12.63 5.79 -10.91
C THR A 72 13.27 5.40 -9.58
N GLU A 73 12.84 6.03 -8.48
CA GLU A 73 13.34 5.72 -7.15
C GLU A 73 12.94 4.31 -6.68
N ALA A 74 11.70 3.90 -6.92
CA ALA A 74 11.21 2.57 -6.58
C ALA A 74 11.99 1.49 -7.36
N GLN A 75 12.22 1.70 -8.66
CA GLN A 75 13.02 0.80 -9.48
C GLN A 75 14.46 0.67 -8.96
N ALA A 76 15.10 1.78 -8.57
CA ALA A 76 16.44 1.74 -8.01
C ALA A 76 16.50 0.94 -6.69
N ARG A 77 15.54 1.16 -5.79
CA ARG A 77 15.46 0.43 -4.51
C ARG A 77 15.19 -1.07 -4.72
N LEU A 78 14.31 -1.42 -5.65
CA LEU A 78 14.05 -2.82 -6.00
C LEU A 78 15.27 -3.49 -6.63
N ALA A 79 16.01 -2.80 -7.49
CA ALA A 79 17.25 -3.32 -8.05
C ALA A 79 18.31 -3.60 -6.97
N GLN A 80 18.42 -2.72 -5.97
CA GLN A 80 19.31 -2.94 -4.82
C GLN A 80 18.89 -4.15 -3.98
N LEU A 81 17.60 -4.29 -3.69
CA LEU A 81 17.08 -5.44 -2.95
C LEU A 81 17.32 -6.75 -3.70
N ARG A 82 17.12 -6.74 -5.03
CA ARG A 82 17.40 -7.89 -5.88
C ARG A 82 18.88 -8.27 -5.85
N ALA A 83 19.79 -7.31 -6.01
CA ALA A 83 21.23 -7.58 -5.95
C ALA A 83 21.64 -8.24 -4.63
N ARG A 84 21.12 -7.74 -3.50
CA ARG A 84 21.37 -8.36 -2.18
C ARG A 84 20.80 -9.76 -2.07
N ALA A 85 19.60 -9.99 -2.61
CA ALA A 85 19.00 -11.31 -2.63
C ALA A 85 19.83 -12.30 -3.46
N ASP A 86 20.33 -11.86 -4.62
CA ASP A 86 21.18 -12.65 -5.51
C ASP A 86 22.53 -12.98 -4.84
N GLU A 87 23.18 -12.00 -4.18
CA GLU A 87 24.39 -12.22 -3.37
C GLU A 87 24.16 -13.23 -2.25
N THR A 88 23.04 -13.09 -1.52
CA THR A 88 22.68 -14.02 -0.43
C THR A 88 22.43 -15.42 -0.96
N ALA A 89 21.77 -15.55 -2.11
CA ALA A 89 21.53 -16.84 -2.75
C ALA A 89 22.83 -17.53 -3.17
N GLN A 90 23.81 -16.78 -3.67
CA GLN A 90 25.14 -17.30 -4.01
C GLN A 90 25.86 -17.83 -2.76
N LEU A 91 25.91 -17.04 -1.69
CA LEU A 91 26.55 -17.43 -0.43
C LEU A 91 25.92 -18.67 0.22
N LEU A 92 24.62 -18.90 0.02
CA LEU A 92 23.92 -20.08 0.53
C LEU A 92 24.07 -21.32 -0.37
N SER A 93 24.57 -21.14 -1.59
CA SER A 93 24.78 -22.22 -2.56
C SER A 93 26.22 -22.77 -2.57
N GLU A 94 27.14 -22.11 -1.87
CA GLU A 94 28.51 -22.54 -1.58
C GLU A 94 28.59 -23.33 -0.26
#